data_AF-A0A3N5IS96-F1
#
_entry.id   AF-A0A3N5IS96-F1
#
_cell.length_a   1.000
_cell.length_b   1.000
_cell.length_c   1.000
_cell.angle_alpha   90.00
_cell.angle_beta   90.00
_cell.angle_gamma   90.00
#
_symmetry.space_group_name_H-M   'P 1'
#
loop_
_entity.id
_entity.type
_entity.pdbx_description
1 polymer ?
#
loop_
_entity_poly.entity_id
_entity_poly.type
_entity_poly.pdbx_seq_one_letter_code
_entity_poly.pdbx_strand_id
1 'polypeptide(L)'
;FCGQCHGLGPNLEFETPVQCATLYGSYLHAYLPNGGSRTCQDCHMPGKDHTSLPNFNDRPGTSDRLREALPLEVETLGYVFQFEPGKYQPLAVVKTRITNKAGHRIPDG
;
A
#
# COMPACT_ATOMS: atom_id res chain seq x y z
N PHE A 1 -2.61 19.91 7.49
CA PHE A 1 -3.89 19.91 6.76
C PHE A 1 -4.62 18.58 6.96
N CYS A 2 -4.24 17.50 6.27
CA CYS A 2 -4.95 16.21 6.33
C CYS A 2 -5.04 15.59 7.73
N GLY A 3 -4.02 15.77 8.57
CA GLY A 3 -4.00 15.28 9.96
C GLY A 3 -5.07 15.89 10.89
N GLN A 4 -5.74 16.98 10.49
CA GLN A 4 -6.85 17.56 11.27
C GLN A 4 -8.07 16.64 11.31
N CYS A 5 -8.23 15.77 10.31
CA CYS A 5 -9.30 14.76 10.28
C CYS A 5 -8.70 13.35 10.36
N HIS A 6 -7.67 13.05 9.55
CA HIS A 6 -7.06 11.71 9.51
C HIS A 6 -6.13 11.40 10.70
N GLY A 7 -5.80 12.41 11.51
CA GLY A 7 -5.03 12.26 12.76
C GLY A 7 -5.88 12.16 14.01
N LEU A 8 -7.20 12.27 13.86
CA LEU A 8 -8.15 12.06 14.94
C LEU A 8 -8.59 10.59 14.93
N GLY A 9 -9.20 10.15 16.03
CA GLY A 9 -9.85 8.86 16.12
C GLY A 9 -11.02 8.72 15.13
N PRO A 10 -11.93 7.76 15.34
CA PRO A 10 -13.18 7.70 14.60
C PRO A 10 -13.92 9.05 14.68
N ASN A 11 -14.01 9.76 13.56
CA ASN A 11 -14.78 11.00 13.45
C ASN A 11 -16.14 10.67 12.83
N LEU A 12 -17.11 10.34 13.69
CA LEU A 12 -18.46 9.92 13.29
C LEU A 12 -19.40 11.12 13.10
N GLU A 13 -18.93 12.33 13.39
CA GLU A 13 -19.66 13.59 13.28
C GLU A 13 -19.71 14.14 11.84
N PHE A 14 -18.88 13.63 10.93
CA PHE A 14 -18.87 14.03 9.52
C PHE A 14 -19.82 13.15 8.68
N GLU A 15 -20.41 13.74 7.64
CA GLU A 15 -21.31 13.04 6.68
C GLU A 15 -20.64 11.82 6.05
N THR A 16 -19.33 11.93 5.77
CA THR A 16 -18.48 10.80 5.42
C THR A 16 -17.63 10.48 6.65
N PRO A 17 -18.03 9.52 7.51
CA PRO A 17 -17.30 9.23 8.73
C PRO A 17 -15.87 8.79 8.39
N VAL A 18 -14.89 9.42 9.03
CA VAL A 18 -13.48 9.11 8.83
C VAL A 18 -13.03 8.22 9.98
N GLN A 19 -12.85 6.92 9.73
CA GLN A 19 -12.35 5.96 10.73
C GLN A 19 -10.87 5.61 10.54
N CYS A 20 -10.07 6.58 10.07
CA CYS A 20 -8.69 6.32 9.65
C CYS A 20 -7.66 6.73 10.71
N ALA A 21 -7.92 6.44 11.99
CA ALA A 21 -7.02 6.82 13.10
C ALA A 21 -5.58 6.27 12.92
N THR A 22 -5.43 5.22 12.12
CA THR A 22 -4.14 4.59 11.82
C THR A 22 -3.38 5.22 10.65
N LEU A 23 -4.03 5.98 9.75
CA LEU A 23 -3.41 6.51 8.53
C LEU A 23 -2.39 7.59 8.85
N TYR A 24 -2.82 8.60 9.60
CA TYR A 24 -1.89 9.63 10.03
C TYR A 24 -0.92 9.10 11.09
N GLY A 25 -1.36 8.14 11.92
CA GLY A 25 -0.48 7.46 12.88
C GLY A 25 0.69 6.74 12.19
N SER A 26 0.44 5.98 11.13
CA SER A 26 1.50 5.28 10.39
C SER A 26 2.39 6.24 9.60
N TYR A 27 1.85 7.36 9.11
CA TYR A 27 2.66 8.46 8.57
C TYR A 27 3.63 9.03 9.63
N LEU A 28 3.12 9.36 10.83
CA LEU A 28 3.91 9.96 11.90
C LEU A 28 4.91 8.99 12.54
N HIS A 29 4.52 7.74 12.74
CA HIS A 29 5.28 6.78 13.56
C HIS A 29 6.08 5.77 12.73
N ALA A 30 5.87 5.70 11.41
CA ALA A 30 6.65 4.84 10.52
C ALA A 30 7.26 5.62 9.35
N TYR A 31 6.50 6.41 8.60
CA TYR A 31 7.06 7.06 7.40
C TYR A 31 8.09 8.13 7.74
N LEU A 32 7.75 9.11 8.60
CA LEU A 32 8.70 10.18 8.97
C LEU A 32 9.96 9.62 9.67
N PRO A 33 9.88 8.72 10.67
CA PRO A 33 11.06 8.20 11.35
C PRO A 33 11.97 7.35 10.44
N ASN A 34 11.43 6.72 9.40
CA ASN A 34 12.21 5.98 8.40
C ASN A 34 12.79 6.89 7.29
N GLY A 35 12.81 8.23 7.49
CA GLY A 35 13.40 9.19 6.56
C GLY A 35 12.45 9.68 5.47
N GLY A 36 11.15 9.43 5.60
CA GLY A 36 10.13 10.01 4.73
C GLY A 36 10.11 11.54 4.83
N SER A 37 10.11 12.22 3.68
CA SER A 37 10.18 13.68 3.60
C SER A 37 8.99 14.34 2.92
N ARG A 38 8.10 13.55 2.28
CA ARG A 38 6.93 14.06 1.56
C ARG A 38 5.73 14.19 2.48
N THR A 39 4.99 15.28 2.34
CA THR A 39 3.69 15.47 2.98
C THR A 39 2.60 14.68 2.25
N CYS A 40 1.42 14.58 2.87
CA CYS A 40 0.24 14.00 2.22
C CYS A 40 -0.05 14.71 0.89
N GLN A 41 0.07 16.04 0.87
CA GLN A 41 -0.20 16.86 -0.29
C GLN A 41 0.81 16.60 -1.40
N ASP A 42 2.09 16.40 -1.08
CA ASP A 42 3.13 16.12 -2.09
C ASP A 42 2.89 14.83 -2.87
N CYS A 43 2.14 13.88 -2.30
CA CYS A 43 1.77 12.63 -2.96
C CYS A 43 0.37 12.68 -3.60
N HIS A 44 -0.62 13.28 -2.93
CA HIS A 44 -2.03 13.15 -3.31
C HIS A 44 -2.60 14.32 -4.12
N MET A 45 -1.94 15.49 -4.15
CA MET A 45 -2.47 16.69 -4.80
C MET A 45 -1.85 17.03 -6.19
N PRO A 46 -0.59 16.66 -6.52
CA PRO A 46 0.00 17.01 -7.81
C PRO A 46 -0.82 16.49 -8.99
N GLY A 47 -1.26 17.41 -9.86
CA GLY A 47 -2.03 17.07 -11.06
C GLY A 47 -3.40 16.43 -10.78
N LYS A 48 -3.94 16.58 -9.56
CA LYS A 48 -5.28 16.13 -9.19
C LYS A 48 -6.25 17.31 -9.09
N ASP A 49 -7.54 17.02 -9.22
CA ASP A 49 -8.64 17.98 -9.17
C ASP A 49 -9.00 18.43 -7.73
N HIS A 50 -8.11 18.20 -6.76
CA HIS A 50 -8.30 18.47 -5.34
C HIS A 50 -9.44 17.66 -4.70
N THR A 51 -9.99 16.65 -5.39
CA THR A 51 -10.87 15.68 -4.76
C THR A 51 -10.06 14.79 -3.83
N SER A 52 -10.42 14.82 -2.55
CA SER A 52 -9.74 14.08 -1.49
C SER A 52 -10.32 12.69 -1.26
N LEU A 53 -11.50 12.40 -1.81
CA LEU A 53 -12.19 11.14 -1.61
C LEU A 53 -11.73 10.12 -2.66
N PRO A 54 -11.18 8.96 -2.25
CA PRO A 54 -10.99 7.86 -3.17
C PRO A 54 -12.35 7.42 -3.73
N ASN A 55 -12.50 7.42 -5.05
CA ASN A 55 -13.65 6.84 -5.72
C ASN A 55 -13.47 5.31 -5.79
N PHE A 56 -13.93 4.59 -4.76
CA PHE A 56 -13.84 3.12 -4.73
C PHE A 56 -14.70 2.42 -5.80
N ASN A 57 -15.64 3.14 -6.44
CA ASN A 57 -16.38 2.62 -7.58
C ASN A 57 -15.56 2.68 -8.88
N ASP A 58 -14.51 3.51 -8.94
CA ASP A 58 -13.52 3.53 -10.02
C ASP A 58 -12.49 2.42 -9.81
N ARG A 59 -12.86 1.20 -10.23
CA ARG A 59 -11.97 0.03 -10.16
C ARG A 59 -10.68 0.21 -10.95
N PRO A 60 -10.69 0.71 -12.21
CA PRO A 60 -9.45 0.96 -12.95
C PRO A 60 -8.51 1.90 -12.21
N GLY A 61 -8.98 3.09 -11.82
CA GLY A 61 -8.14 4.06 -11.13
C GLY A 61 -7.72 3.63 -9.72
N THR A 62 -8.51 2.77 -9.05
CA THR A 62 -8.08 2.14 -7.79
C THR A 62 -6.98 1.12 -8.04
N SER A 63 -7.10 0.29 -9.07
CA SER A 63 -6.08 -0.70 -9.44
C SER A 63 -4.76 -0.03 -9.81
N ASP A 64 -4.80 1.07 -10.56
CA ASP A 64 -3.60 1.81 -10.96
C ASP A 64 -2.86 2.41 -9.76
N ARG A 65 -3.60 3.03 -8.83
CA ARG A 65 -3.02 3.54 -7.56
C ARG A 65 -2.40 2.41 -6.73
N LEU A 66 -3.07 1.27 -6.61
CA LEU A 66 -2.56 0.12 -5.85
C LEU A 66 -1.32 -0.50 -6.52
N ARG A 67 -1.27 -0.56 -7.85
CA ARG A 67 -0.09 -1.06 -8.59
C ARG A 67 1.15 -0.19 -8.36
N GLU A 68 0.96 1.13 -8.27
CA GLU A 68 2.03 2.08 -7.94
C GLU A 68 2.49 1.95 -6.47
N ALA A 69 1.53 1.84 -5.55
CA ALA A 69 1.80 1.82 -4.11
C ALA A 69 2.32 0.46 -3.59
N LEU A 70 1.88 -0.65 -4.19
CA LEU A 70 2.18 -2.03 -3.79
C LEU A 70 2.70 -2.85 -4.98
N PRO A 71 3.87 -2.53 -5.54
CA PRO A 71 4.48 -3.37 -6.56
C PRO A 71 4.71 -4.79 -6.03
N LEU A 72 4.19 -5.76 -6.80
CA LEU A 72 4.46 -7.18 -6.61
C LEU A 72 5.57 -7.60 -7.56
N GLU A 73 6.68 -8.04 -6.99
CA GLU A 73 7.78 -8.65 -7.71
C GLU A 73 7.72 -10.17 -7.56
N VAL A 74 7.90 -10.89 -8.65
CA VAL A 74 7.85 -12.35 -8.69
C VAL A 74 9.13 -12.87 -9.32
N GLU A 75 9.87 -13.67 -8.56
CA GLU A 75 11.04 -14.42 -9.01
C GLU A 75 10.69 -15.91 -9.03
N THR A 76 11.03 -16.60 -10.11
CA THR A 76 10.79 -18.04 -10.24
C THR A 76 12.09 -18.79 -10.51
N LEU A 77 12.22 -19.95 -9.88
CA LEU A 77 13.33 -20.88 -10.11
C LEU A 77 12.75 -22.27 -10.36
N GLY A 78 12.83 -22.72 -11.61
CA GLY A 78 12.59 -24.12 -11.94
C GLY A 78 13.80 -24.96 -11.55
N TYR A 79 13.58 -26.08 -10.86
CA TYR A 79 14.64 -27.03 -10.57
C TYR A 79 14.10 -28.46 -10.56
N VAL A 80 14.98 -29.42 -10.82
CA VAL A 80 14.65 -30.84 -10.70
C VAL A 80 15.24 -31.33 -9.40
N PHE A 81 14.38 -31.72 -8.47
CA PHE A 81 14.81 -32.32 -7.22
C PHE A 81 14.93 -33.83 -7.39
N GLN A 82 16.11 -34.36 -7.10
CA GLN A 82 16.36 -35.80 -7.10
C GLN A 82 16.55 -36.27 -5.67
N PHE A 83 15.47 -36.71 -5.03
CA PHE A 83 15.53 -37.21 -3.66
C PHE A 83 16.15 -38.61 -3.59
N GLU A 84 15.98 -39.43 -4.64
CA GLU A 84 16.54 -40.79 -4.76
C GLU A 84 17.15 -41.01 -6.15
N PRO A 85 18.14 -41.92 -6.29
CA PRO A 85 18.68 -42.33 -7.60
C PRO A 85 17.56 -42.70 -8.60
N GLY A 86 17.55 -42.03 -9.76
CA GLY A 86 16.56 -42.27 -10.81
C GLY A 86 15.16 -41.67 -10.59
N LYS A 87 14.86 -41.09 -9.42
CA LYS A 87 13.59 -40.41 -9.15
C LYS A 87 13.76 -38.89 -9.22
N TYR A 88 13.36 -38.33 -10.36
CA TYR A 88 13.43 -36.90 -10.63
C TYR A 88 12.04 -36.26 -10.46
N GLN A 89 11.95 -35.24 -9.61
CA GLN A 89 10.74 -34.46 -9.39
C GLN A 89 10.97 -33.02 -9.88
N PRO A 90 10.33 -32.60 -10.98
CA PRO A 90 10.32 -31.20 -11.37
C PRO A 90 9.58 -30.37 -10.33
N LEU A 91 10.20 -29.27 -9.91
CA LEU A 91 9.68 -28.31 -8.94
C LEU A 91 9.91 -26.87 -9.45
N ALA A 92 9.10 -25.95 -8.92
CA ALA A 92 9.28 -24.52 -9.13
C ALA A 92 9.22 -23.81 -7.77
N VAL A 93 10.25 -23.03 -7.46
CA VAL A 93 10.21 -22.09 -6.34
C VAL A 93 9.66 -20.77 -6.87
N VAL A 94 8.59 -20.28 -6.26
CA VAL A 94 8.01 -18.97 -6.56
C VAL A 94 8.25 -18.08 -5.35
N LYS A 95 9.07 -17.05 -5.52
CA LYS A 95 9.37 -16.06 -4.49
C LYS A 95 8.68 -14.76 -4.87
N THR A 96 7.87 -14.25 -3.94
CA THR A 96 7.12 -13.01 -4.12
C THR A 96 7.57 -11.96 -3.13
N ARG A 97 7.71 -10.71 -3.58
CA ARG A 97 7.97 -9.56 -2.72
C ARG A 97 6.97 -8.45 -3.02
N ILE A 98 6.29 -7.98 -1.98
CA ILE A 98 5.46 -6.78 -2.04
C ILE A 98 6.16 -5.71 -1.23
N THR A 99 6.34 -4.53 -1.83
CA THR A 99 6.95 -3.38 -1.14
C THR A 99 5.92 -2.28 -1.02
N ASN A 100 5.72 -1.74 0.18
CA ASN A 100 4.87 -0.57 0.38
C ASN A 100 5.66 0.70 0.04
N LYS A 101 5.26 1.41 -1.01
CA LYS A 101 5.83 2.70 -1.43
C LYS A 101 5.04 3.92 -0.92
N ALA A 102 3.91 3.70 -0.25
CA ALA A 102 3.10 4.78 0.30
C ALA A 102 3.74 5.39 1.56
N GLY A 103 3.36 6.64 1.85
CA GLY A 103 3.76 7.34 3.07
C GLY A 103 3.03 6.91 4.33
N HIS A 104 2.29 5.80 4.28
CA HIS A 104 1.46 5.27 5.35
C HIS A 104 1.26 3.76 5.13
N ARG A 105 0.69 3.07 6.11
CA ARG A 105 0.33 1.65 6.00
C ARG A 105 -0.72 1.45 4.89
N ILE A 106 -0.76 0.26 4.30
CA ILE A 106 -1.86 -0.20 3.43
C ILE A 106 -2.25 -1.62 3.88
N PRO A 107 -3.55 -1.96 3.95
CA PRO A 107 -4.69 -1.04 3.89
C PRO A 107 -4.72 -0.15 5.13
N ASP A 108 -5.15 1.09 4.95
CA ASP A 108 -5.32 2.05 6.04
C ASP A 108 -6.44 3.03 5.66
N GLY A 109 -7.26 3.36 6.65
CA GLY A 109 -8.54 4.04 6.47
C GLY A 109 -9.62 3.15 5.86
#